data_AF-A0A969PDE9-F1
#
_entry.id   AF-A0A969PDE9-F1
#
_cell.length_a   1.000
_cell.length_b   1.000
_cell.length_c   1.000
_cell.angle_alpha   90.00
_cell.angle_beta   90.00
_cell.angle_gamma   90.00
#
_symmetry.space_group_name_H-M   'P 1'
#
loop_
_entity.id
_entity.type
_entity.pdbx_description
1 polymer ?
#
loop_
_entity_poly.entity_id
_entity_poly.type
_entity_poly.pdbx_seq_one_letter_code
_entity_poly.pdbx_strand_id
1 'polypeptide(L)'
;MDYAIAIAALKQADPALAGLIEQVGFCKLCDQQQTGDLLSSLVKAILYQQLSGKAAAAIHRRFLLLYPDQPFPTAADILNTSDENLRSAGISRSKIVYLKDLAQHILNGISGAV
;
A
#
# COMPACT_ATOMS: atom_id res chain seq x y z
N MET A 1 -16.72 8.46 -4.70
CA MET A 1 -17.08 8.56 -3.27
C MET A 1 -17.22 10.04 -2.98
N ASP A 2 -18.37 10.48 -2.44
CA ASP A 2 -18.62 11.87 -2.05
C ASP A 2 -18.24 12.06 -0.57
N TYR A 3 -17.39 13.04 -0.27
CA TYR A 3 -16.89 13.33 1.07
C TYR A 3 -17.58 14.52 1.75
N ALA A 4 -18.60 15.13 1.15
CA ALA A 4 -19.26 16.32 1.68
C ALA A 4 -19.71 16.17 3.14
N ILE A 5 -20.32 15.02 3.48
CA ILE A 5 -20.78 14.70 4.84
C ILE A 5 -19.61 14.64 5.82
N ALA A 6 -18.52 13.95 5.45
CA ALA A 6 -17.34 13.82 6.30
C ALA A 6 -16.65 15.17 6.52
N ILE A 7 -16.54 15.99 5.46
CA ILE A 7 -15.96 17.33 5.53
C ILE A 7 -16.77 18.22 6.48
N ALA A 8 -18.11 18.22 6.37
CA ALA A 8 -18.97 19.01 7.25
C ALA A 8 -18.82 18.59 8.73
N ALA A 9 -18.80 17.28 9.00
CA ALA A 9 -18.62 16.76 10.35
C ALA A 9 -17.28 17.17 10.97
N LEU A 10 -16.17 17.09 10.20
CA LEU A 10 -14.85 17.51 10.66
C LEU A 10 -14.77 19.01 10.95
N LYS A 11 -15.35 19.85 10.08
CA LYS A 11 -15.40 21.29 10.28
C LYS A 11 -16.20 21.68 11.54
N GLN A 12 -17.29 20.98 11.80
CA GLN A 12 -18.13 21.23 12.98
C GLN A 12 -17.43 20.81 14.29
N ALA A 13 -16.67 19.71 14.25
CA ALA A 13 -16.02 19.16 15.44
C ALA A 13 -14.76 19.93 15.87
N ASP A 14 -14.02 20.51 14.93
CA ASP A 14 -12.72 21.14 15.22
C ASP A 14 -12.50 22.42 14.36
N PRO A 15 -12.52 23.62 14.97
CA PRO A 15 -12.29 24.89 14.27
C PRO A 15 -10.89 25.03 13.64
N ALA A 16 -9.85 24.45 14.24
CA ALA A 16 -8.50 24.49 13.68
C ALA A 16 -8.44 23.61 12.42
N LEU A 17 -9.08 22.44 12.47
CA LEU A 17 -9.23 21.58 11.30
C LEU A 17 -10.11 22.23 10.23
N ALA A 18 -11.14 22.98 10.62
CA ALA A 18 -11.99 23.72 9.69
C ALA A 18 -11.19 24.74 8.88
N GLY A 19 -10.35 25.53 9.56
CA GLY A 19 -9.44 26.48 8.91
C GLY A 19 -8.47 25.78 7.95
N LEU A 20 -7.92 24.63 8.33
CA LEU A 20 -7.03 23.85 7.46
C LEU A 20 -7.75 23.32 6.22
N ILE A 21 -8.96 22.77 6.37
CA ILE A 21 -9.76 22.27 5.26
C ILE A 21 -10.05 23.39 4.26
N GLU A 22 -10.33 24.60 4.74
CA GLU A 22 -10.56 25.77 3.88
C GLU A 22 -9.30 26.20 3.13
N GLN A 23 -8.14 26.15 3.79
CA GLN A 23 -6.85 26.46 3.16
C GLN A 23 -6.43 25.43 2.11
N VAL A 24 -6.63 24.13 2.39
CA VAL A 24 -6.27 23.03 1.48
C VAL A 24 -7.25 22.94 0.31
N GLY A 25 -8.54 23.21 0.56
CA GLY A 25 -9.59 23.17 -0.45
C GLY A 25 -10.12 21.77 -0.73
N PHE A 26 -10.42 21.48 -2.00
CA PHE A 26 -11.09 20.25 -2.42
C PHE A 26 -10.32 18.97 -2.02
N CYS A 27 -11.03 18.02 -1.40
CA CYS A 27 -10.46 16.73 -0.98
C CYS A 27 -10.22 15.82 -2.20
N LYS A 28 -8.95 15.60 -2.54
CA LYS A 28 -8.53 14.79 -3.71
C LYS A 28 -8.41 13.29 -3.43
N LEU A 29 -8.82 12.81 -2.25
CA LEU A 29 -8.74 11.39 -1.92
C LEU A 29 -9.59 10.53 -2.87
N CYS A 30 -10.68 11.07 -3.39
CA CYS A 30 -11.55 10.39 -4.36
C CYS A 30 -10.95 10.28 -5.76
N ASP A 31 -9.92 11.09 -6.08
CA ASP A 31 -9.20 11.03 -7.36
C ASP A 31 -8.26 9.83 -7.41
N GLN A 32 -7.87 9.31 -6.24
CA GLN A 32 -7.04 8.11 -6.09
C GLN A 32 -7.95 6.89 -5.96
N GLN A 33 -8.51 6.40 -7.07
CA GLN A 33 -9.10 5.06 -7.04
C GLN A 33 -8.00 4.04 -6.70
N GLN A 34 -8.21 3.25 -5.65
CA GLN A 34 -7.37 2.09 -5.36
C GLN A 34 -7.67 1.02 -6.41
N THR A 35 -7.06 1.15 -7.58
CA THR A 35 -7.13 0.17 -8.66
C THR A 35 -6.07 -0.90 -8.40
N GLY A 36 -6.42 -1.91 -7.61
CA GLY A 36 -5.53 -3.02 -7.27
C GLY A 36 -6.33 -4.15 -6.64
N ASP A 37 -5.90 -5.39 -6.89
CA ASP A 37 -6.42 -6.53 -6.13
C ASP A 37 -5.93 -6.48 -4.67
N LEU A 38 -6.41 -7.42 -3.85
CA LEU A 38 -6.06 -7.48 -2.43
C LEU A 38 -4.54 -7.64 -2.23
N LEU A 39 -3.90 -8.51 -3.00
CA LEU A 39 -2.47 -8.78 -2.91
C LEU A 39 -1.65 -7.51 -3.17
N SER A 40 -1.87 -6.85 -4.31
CA SER A 40 -1.13 -5.64 -4.69
C SER A 40 -1.33 -4.51 -3.69
N SER A 41 -2.54 -4.36 -3.16
CA SER A 41 -2.85 -3.36 -2.13
C SER A 41 -2.09 -3.60 -0.83
N LEU A 42 -2.06 -4.84 -0.34
CA LEU A 42 -1.37 -5.20 0.90
C LEU A 42 0.16 -5.17 0.76
N VAL A 43 0.69 -5.65 -0.37
CA VAL A 43 2.13 -5.53 -0.68
C VAL A 43 2.55 -4.07 -0.71
N LYS A 44 1.79 -3.21 -1.40
CA LYS A 44 2.06 -1.76 -1.43
C LYS A 44 2.01 -1.15 -0.03
N ALA A 45 1.03 -1.52 0.79
CA ALA A 45 0.95 -1.05 2.17
C ALA A 45 2.22 -1.44 2.97
N ILE A 46 2.64 -2.71 2.92
CA ILE A 46 3.87 -3.19 3.58
C ILE A 46 5.10 -2.40 3.10
N LEU A 47 5.24 -2.19 1.78
CA LEU A 47 6.38 -1.46 1.22
C LEU A 47 6.42 0.01 1.67
N TYR A 48 5.26 0.66 1.84
CA TYR A 48 5.16 2.08 2.20
C TYR A 48 5.28 2.38 3.71
N GLN A 49 5.21 1.38 4.58
CA GLN A 49 5.33 1.56 6.02
C GLN A 49 6.63 2.28 6.42
N GLN A 50 6.51 3.26 7.32
CA GLN A 50 7.63 3.99 7.96
C GLN A 50 8.61 4.67 6.98
N LEU A 51 8.15 5.01 5.77
CA LEU A 51 8.95 5.68 4.75
C LEU A 51 8.25 6.94 4.22
N SER A 52 9.03 7.88 3.69
CA SER A 52 8.46 8.96 2.87
C SER A 52 7.86 8.38 1.60
N GLY A 53 6.83 9.04 1.06
CA GLY A 53 6.15 8.57 -0.17
C GLY A 53 7.11 8.41 -1.36
N LYS A 54 8.13 9.28 -1.48
CA LYS A 54 9.16 9.19 -2.53
C LYS A 54 10.05 7.95 -2.37
N ALA A 55 10.52 7.68 -1.15
CA ALA A 55 11.38 6.53 -0.89
C ALA A 55 10.62 5.21 -1.12
N ALA A 56 9.37 5.15 -0.63
CA ALA A 56 8.51 4.00 -0.83
C ALA A 56 8.19 3.77 -2.32
N ALA A 57 7.89 4.83 -3.08
CA ALA A 57 7.66 4.72 -4.52
C ALA A 57 8.87 4.18 -5.29
N ALA A 58 10.09 4.59 -4.91
CA ALA A 58 11.31 4.07 -5.52
C ALA A 58 11.53 2.58 -5.22
N ILE A 59 11.27 2.14 -3.99
CA ILE A 59 11.32 0.71 -3.62
C ILE A 59 10.26 -0.08 -4.37
N HIS A 60 9.01 0.41 -4.41
CA HIS A 60 7.92 -0.25 -5.12
C HIS A 60 8.23 -0.43 -6.61
N ARG A 61 8.77 0.60 -7.27
CA ARG A 61 9.22 0.50 -8.66
C ARG A 61 10.29 -0.58 -8.86
N ARG A 62 11.31 -0.62 -7.99
CA ARG A 62 12.37 -1.65 -8.08
C ARG A 62 11.85 -3.06 -7.79
N PHE A 63 10.89 -3.20 -6.88
CA PHE A 63 10.21 -4.47 -6.63
C PHE A 63 9.48 -4.97 -7.87
N LEU A 64 8.73 -4.12 -8.56
CA LEU A 64 8.05 -4.49 -9.82
C LEU A 64 9.04 -4.85 -10.93
N LEU A 65 10.22 -4.20 -10.97
CA LEU A 65 11.27 -4.54 -11.94
C LEU A 65 11.89 -5.92 -11.72
N LEU A 66 11.65 -6.59 -10.59
CA LEU A 66 12.02 -8.00 -10.42
C LEU A 66 11.14 -8.94 -11.26
N TYR A 67 10.00 -8.46 -11.75
CA TYR A 67 8.98 -9.25 -12.45
C TYR A 67 8.58 -8.55 -13.77
N PRO A 68 9.49 -8.45 -14.76
CA PRO A 68 9.28 -7.62 -15.96
C PRO A 68 8.14 -8.10 -16.87
N ASP A 69 7.77 -9.38 -16.80
CA ASP A 69 6.80 -9.98 -17.72
C ASP A 69 5.34 -9.84 -17.27
N GLN A 70 5.09 -9.17 -16.14
CA GLN A 70 3.75 -9.02 -15.56
C GLN A 70 3.59 -7.67 -14.85
N PRO A 71 2.37 -7.11 -14.81
CA PRO A 71 2.12 -5.82 -14.15
C PRO A 71 2.33 -5.90 -12.62
N PHE A 72 2.10 -7.08 -12.03
CA PHE A 72 2.30 -7.32 -10.60
C PHE A 72 2.60 -8.81 -10.35
N PRO A 73 3.48 -9.17 -9.40
CA PRO A 73 3.79 -10.57 -9.10
C PRO A 73 2.64 -11.32 -8.41
N THR A 74 2.53 -12.61 -8.69
CA THR A 74 1.63 -13.49 -7.94
C THR A 74 2.17 -13.75 -6.53
N ALA A 75 1.32 -14.27 -5.63
CA ALA A 75 1.77 -14.69 -4.30
C ALA A 75 2.87 -15.77 -4.39
N ALA A 76 2.76 -16.71 -5.34
CA ALA A 76 3.78 -17.74 -5.57
C ALA A 76 5.12 -17.12 -6.00
N ASP A 77 5.10 -16.11 -6.87
CA ASP A 77 6.32 -15.41 -7.30
C ASP A 77 7.04 -14.74 -6.12
N ILE A 78 6.27 -14.04 -5.27
CA ILE A 78 6.82 -13.37 -4.08
C ILE A 78 7.44 -14.38 -3.11
N LEU A 79 6.74 -15.49 -2.87
CA LEU A 79 7.19 -16.54 -1.94
C LEU A 79 8.48 -17.22 -2.44
N ASN A 80 8.55 -17.49 -3.74
CA ASN A 80 9.69 -18.15 -4.38
C ASN A 80 10.89 -17.22 -4.63
N THR A 81 10.69 -15.91 -4.57
CA THR A 81 11.79 -14.95 -4.73
C THR A 81 12.72 -15.00 -3.51
N SER A 82 14.03 -15.07 -3.78
CA SER A 82 15.03 -15.10 -2.72
C SER A 82 15.02 -13.81 -1.90
N ASP A 83 15.31 -13.92 -0.61
CA ASP A 83 15.42 -12.76 0.27
C ASP A 83 16.47 -11.76 -0.26
N GLU A 84 17.56 -12.26 -0.84
CA GLU A 84 18.61 -11.43 -1.45
C GLU A 84 18.09 -10.59 -2.62
N ASN A 85 17.29 -11.18 -3.51
CA ASN A 85 16.69 -10.44 -4.62
C ASN A 85 15.71 -9.39 -4.11
N LEU A 86 14.87 -9.71 -3.12
CA LEU A 86 13.99 -8.73 -2.48
C LEU A 86 14.77 -7.62 -1.76
N ARG A 87 15.89 -7.95 -1.13
CA ARG A 87 16.82 -6.99 -0.51
C ARG A 87 17.43 -6.05 -1.55
N SER A 88 17.75 -6.55 -2.74
CA SER A 88 18.31 -5.74 -3.84
C SER A 88 17.35 -4.63 -4.30
N ALA A 89 16.03 -4.84 -4.17
CA ALA A 89 15.03 -3.81 -4.43
C ALA A 89 14.96 -2.72 -3.33
N GLY A 90 15.70 -2.87 -2.23
CA GLY A 90 15.72 -1.96 -1.09
C GLY A 90 14.69 -2.28 -0.01
N ILE A 91 14.13 -3.49 -0.01
CA ILE A 91 13.16 -3.94 0.99
C ILE A 91 13.92 -4.34 2.27
N SER A 92 13.43 -3.95 3.45
CA SER A 92 14.03 -4.37 4.73
C SER A 92 13.76 -5.84 5.01
N ARG A 93 14.59 -6.49 5.84
CA ARG A 93 14.35 -7.87 6.26
C ARG A 93 12.98 -8.07 6.91
N SER A 94 12.56 -7.14 7.77
CA SER A 94 11.23 -7.17 8.39
C SER A 94 10.09 -7.14 7.37
N LYS A 95 10.18 -6.30 6.34
CA LYS A 95 9.18 -6.24 5.27
C LYS A 95 9.20 -7.49 4.41
N ILE A 96 10.35 -8.12 4.18
CA ILE A 96 10.44 -9.40 3.45
C ILE A 96 9.68 -10.49 4.21
N VAL A 97 9.86 -10.59 5.53
CA VAL A 97 9.11 -11.54 6.36
C VAL A 97 7.61 -11.34 6.17
N TYR A 98 7.11 -10.10 6.27
CA TYR A 98 5.69 -9.81 6.08
C TYR A 98 5.18 -10.08 4.65
N LEU A 99 5.98 -9.82 3.62
CA LEU A 99 5.62 -10.13 2.24
C LEU A 99 5.48 -11.63 2.00
N LYS A 100 6.40 -12.43 2.54
CA LYS A 100 6.37 -13.88 2.42
C LYS A 100 5.22 -14.50 3.22
N ASP A 101 4.97 -13.97 4.41
CA ASP A 101 3.83 -14.36 5.24
C ASP A 101 2.49 -14.07 4.54
N LEU A 102 2.32 -12.86 4.01
CA LEU A 102 1.16 -12.48 3.20
C LEU A 102 0.97 -13.41 1.99
N ALA A 103 2.04 -13.68 1.25
CA ALA A 103 2.00 -14.56 0.10
C ALA A 103 1.56 -15.98 0.49
N GLN A 104 2.12 -16.52 1.57
CA GLN A 104 1.75 -17.84 2.09
C GLN A 104 0.27 -17.90 2.49
N HIS A 105 -0.24 -16.88 3.17
CA HIS A 105 -1.65 -16.80 3.56
C HIS A 105 -2.61 -16.72 2.37
N ILE A 106 -2.24 -16.02 1.30
CA ILE A 106 -3.05 -15.94 0.09
C ILE A 106 -3.09 -17.31 -0.62
N LEU A 107 -1.95 -18.01 -0.70
CA LEU A 107 -1.88 -19.35 -1.32
C LEU A 107 -2.63 -20.42 -0.53
N ASN A 108 -2.62 -20.32 0.81
CA ASN A 108 -3.36 -21.24 1.68
C ASN A 108 -4.87 -20.95 1.71
N GLY A 109 -5.32 -19.91 1.01
CA GLY A 109 -6.62 -19.30 1.20
C GLY A 109 -6.64 -18.50 2.50
N ILE A 110 -7.24 -17.30 2.47
CA ILE A 110 -7.48 -16.51 3.68
C ILE A 110 -8.57 -17.22 4.48
N SER A 111 -8.22 -18.30 5.17
CA SER A 111 -9.04 -18.96 6.17
C SER A 111 -8.96 -18.13 7.45
N GLY A 112 -9.50 -16.91 7.39
CA GLY A 112 -9.79 -16.12 8.58
C GLY A 112 -11.07 -16.66 9.20
N ALA A 113 -10.95 -17.67 10.05
CA ALA A 113 -11.97 -17.94 11.05
C ALA A 113 -12.17 -16.65 11.88
N VAL A 114 -13.39 -16.13 11.83
CA VAL A 114 -13.98 -15.27 12.85
C VAL A 114 -14.20 -16.12 14.09
#